data_AF-A0A0B8NNR3-F1
#
_entry.id   AF-A0A0B8NNR3-F1
#
_cell.length_a   1.000
_cell.length_b   1.000
_cell.length_c   1.000
_cell.angle_alpha   90.00
_cell.angle_beta   90.00
_cell.angle_gamma   90.00
#
_symmetry.space_group_name_H-M   'P 1'
#
loop_
_entity.id
_entity.type
_entity.pdbx_description
1 polymer ?
#
loop_
_entity_poly.entity_id
_entity_poly.type
_entity_poly.pdbx_seq_one_letter_code
_entity_poly.pdbx_strand_id
1 'polypeptide(L)'
;MNRNDEKKLETLSPFEVKDTLMKLAQSNKDHAMINAGRGNPNWVATEPREAFFQLGLFALQESKSTFSPYPGFGGVSEQDCISARFLSFCEDNEQVEGIRFLLNAFNYLTTELFLDADELIYEWVEGILGDNYPVPDRMLKYSEIISRKYIEQEMGHKSHLPDSHFNLFAVEGGTAAMVYIFNTLKTNRLLNSGDEIAIGAPVFTPYLEMPELEDYNLNKVEIMSTEESYWQIPDSELEKLKDPKIKHSSW
;
A
#
# COMPACT_ATOMS: atom_id res chain seq x y z
N MET A 1 -35.42 -9.63 -3.47
CA MET A 1 -35.44 -10.36 -2.18
C MET A 1 -36.80 -10.10 -1.55
N ASN A 2 -37.50 -11.12 -1.05
CA ASN A 2 -38.81 -10.92 -0.41
C ASN A 2 -38.64 -10.78 1.11
N ARG A 3 -39.62 -10.18 1.80
CA ARG A 3 -39.60 -9.90 3.24
C ARG A 3 -39.36 -11.12 4.15
N ASN A 4 -39.65 -12.32 3.66
CA ASN A 4 -39.38 -13.58 4.36
C ASN A 4 -37.90 -14.02 4.26
N ASP A 5 -37.20 -13.59 3.21
CA ASP A 5 -35.76 -13.83 3.04
C ASP A 5 -34.95 -12.88 3.94
N GLU A 6 -35.37 -11.61 4.05
CA GLU A 6 -34.80 -10.62 4.98
C GLU A 6 -34.89 -11.10 6.44
N LYS A 7 -36.05 -11.58 6.88
CA LYS A 7 -36.22 -12.14 8.23
C LYS A 7 -35.37 -13.37 8.53
N LYS A 8 -34.98 -14.14 7.50
CA LYS A 8 -34.04 -15.26 7.68
C LYS A 8 -32.62 -14.74 7.83
N LEU A 9 -32.23 -13.72 7.07
CA LEU A 9 -30.94 -13.05 7.21
C LEU A 9 -30.77 -12.39 8.59
N GLU A 10 -31.84 -11.84 9.17
CA GLU A 10 -31.82 -11.27 10.54
C GLU A 10 -31.44 -12.29 11.64
N THR A 11 -31.60 -13.59 11.38
CA THR A 11 -31.26 -14.67 12.32
C THR A 11 -29.88 -15.26 12.10
N LEU A 12 -29.20 -14.86 11.02
CA LEU A 12 -27.87 -15.33 10.65
C LEU A 12 -26.80 -14.47 11.30
N SER A 13 -25.66 -15.09 11.63
CA SER A 13 -24.47 -14.32 12.01
C SER A 13 -24.01 -13.41 10.85
N PRO A 14 -23.30 -12.31 11.12
CA PRO A 14 -22.79 -11.41 10.07
C PRO A 14 -22.00 -12.14 8.96
N PHE A 15 -21.34 -13.26 9.31
CA PHE A 15 -20.64 -14.14 8.38
C PHE A 15 -21.57 -14.93 7.48
N GLU A 16 -22.60 -15.55 8.05
CA GLU A 16 -23.58 -16.31 7.28
C GLU A 16 -24.44 -15.39 6.39
N VAL A 17 -24.70 -14.15 6.85
CA VAL A 17 -25.29 -13.09 6.03
C VAL A 17 -24.35 -12.76 4.87
N LYS A 18 -23.05 -12.53 5.11
CA LYS A 18 -22.06 -12.27 4.07
C LYS A 18 -22.01 -13.40 3.04
N ASP A 19 -21.89 -14.66 3.46
CA ASP A 19 -21.82 -15.81 2.57
C ASP A 19 -23.10 -16.00 1.76
N THR A 20 -24.26 -15.77 2.38
CA THR A 20 -25.56 -15.82 1.71
C THR A 20 -25.68 -14.69 0.68
N LEU A 21 -25.24 -13.47 1.05
CA LEU A 21 -25.16 -12.34 0.15
C LEU A 21 -24.17 -12.57 -1.00
N MET A 22 -23.03 -13.24 -0.77
CA MET A 22 -22.06 -13.61 -1.80
C MET A 22 -22.68 -14.58 -2.81
N LYS A 23 -23.39 -15.60 -2.33
CA LYS A 23 -24.13 -16.55 -3.19
C LYS A 23 -25.21 -15.85 -4.00
N LEU A 24 -25.92 -14.89 -3.41
CA LEU A 24 -26.91 -14.08 -4.11
C LEU A 24 -26.25 -13.15 -5.16
N ALA A 25 -25.11 -12.54 -4.85
CA ALA A 25 -24.38 -11.64 -5.74
C ALA A 25 -23.70 -12.33 -6.93
N GLN A 26 -23.33 -13.61 -6.84
CA GLN A 26 -22.78 -14.35 -7.99
C GLN A 26 -23.74 -14.37 -9.21
N SER A 27 -25.03 -14.11 -9.02
CA SER A 27 -26.02 -14.01 -10.10
C SER A 27 -26.10 -12.63 -10.77
N ASN A 28 -25.51 -11.57 -10.21
CA ASN A 28 -25.52 -10.20 -10.74
C ASN A 28 -24.12 -9.55 -10.62
N LYS A 29 -23.49 -9.26 -11.76
CA LYS A 29 -22.09 -8.79 -11.87
C LYS A 29 -21.78 -7.44 -11.20
N ASP A 30 -22.78 -6.70 -10.71
CA ASP A 30 -22.62 -5.34 -10.16
C ASP A 30 -22.28 -5.27 -8.66
N HIS A 31 -22.05 -6.40 -7.99
CA HIS A 31 -21.88 -6.44 -6.53
C HIS A 31 -20.47 -6.84 -6.08
N ALA A 32 -19.46 -6.04 -6.44
CA ALA A 32 -18.09 -6.17 -5.93
C ALA A 32 -17.96 -5.95 -4.40
N MET A 33 -19.01 -5.41 -3.75
CA MET A 33 -18.99 -4.99 -2.35
C MET A 33 -18.97 -6.15 -1.34
N ILE A 34 -19.34 -7.37 -1.74
CA ILE A 34 -19.70 -8.42 -0.77
C ILE A 34 -18.52 -9.28 -0.29
N ASN A 35 -17.40 -9.32 -1.02
CA ASN A 35 -16.33 -10.27 -0.71
C ASN A 35 -15.39 -9.83 0.42
N ALA A 36 -15.27 -8.53 0.73
CA ALA A 36 -14.22 -8.06 1.64
C ALA A 36 -14.54 -6.78 2.42
N GLY A 37 -15.81 -6.34 2.53
CA GLY A 37 -16.13 -5.05 3.17
C GLY A 37 -15.45 -3.84 2.51
N ARG A 38 -14.84 -4.04 1.34
CA ARG A 38 -14.10 -3.06 0.53
C ARG A 38 -14.70 -3.09 -0.86
N GLY A 39 -15.13 -1.94 -1.36
CA GLY A 39 -15.52 -1.79 -2.75
C GLY A 39 -14.26 -1.66 -3.62
N ASN A 40 -14.05 -2.58 -4.56
CA ASN A 40 -12.96 -2.42 -5.52
C ASN A 40 -13.26 -1.22 -6.44
N PRO A 41 -12.32 -0.28 -6.63
CA PRO A 41 -12.52 0.82 -7.56
C PRO A 41 -12.83 0.32 -8.97
N ASN A 42 -13.72 1.01 -9.68
CA ASN A 42 -14.05 0.77 -11.09
C ASN A 42 -13.32 1.74 -12.04
N TRP A 43 -12.28 2.40 -11.54
CA TRP A 43 -11.43 3.34 -12.25
C TRP A 43 -9.97 3.10 -11.87
N VAL A 44 -9.05 3.52 -12.73
CA VAL A 44 -7.59 3.45 -12.49
C VAL A 44 -6.93 4.74 -12.97
N ALA A 45 -5.81 5.14 -12.34
CA ALA A 45 -4.99 6.24 -12.82
C ALA A 45 -4.13 5.77 -14.01
N THR A 46 -4.43 6.21 -15.23
CA THR A 46 -3.79 5.70 -16.45
C THR A 46 -2.42 6.33 -16.72
N GLU A 47 -2.27 7.64 -16.49
CA GLU A 47 -1.02 8.39 -16.75
C GLU A 47 0.24 7.77 -16.11
N PRO A 48 0.29 7.44 -14.80
CA PRO A 48 1.47 6.79 -14.22
C PRO A 48 1.68 5.35 -14.72
N ARG A 49 0.63 4.67 -15.21
CA ARG A 49 0.73 3.32 -15.78
C ARG A 49 1.29 3.35 -17.19
N GLU A 50 0.87 4.32 -18.01
CA GLU A 50 1.46 4.60 -19.32
C GLU A 50 2.95 4.90 -19.16
N ALA A 51 3.31 5.77 -18.22
CA ALA A 51 4.70 6.07 -17.88
C ALA A 51 5.49 4.83 -17.45
N PHE A 52 4.91 3.97 -16.60
CA PHE A 52 5.52 2.71 -16.20
C PHE A 52 5.84 1.81 -17.41
N PHE A 53 4.92 1.69 -18.37
CA PHE A 53 5.17 0.91 -19.58
C PHE A 53 6.23 1.53 -20.49
N GLN A 54 6.25 2.86 -20.65
CA GLN A 54 7.29 3.55 -21.42
C GLN A 54 8.67 3.39 -20.78
N LEU A 55 8.76 3.47 -19.45
CA LEU A 55 9.99 3.17 -18.72
C LEU A 55 10.45 1.73 -18.98
N GLY A 56 9.53 0.77 -19.04
CA GLY A 56 9.84 -0.63 -19.37
C GLY A 56 10.41 -0.79 -20.79
N LEU A 57 9.90 -0.02 -21.77
CA LEU A 57 10.45 -0.01 -23.13
C LEU A 57 11.87 0.56 -23.16
N PHE A 58 12.11 1.66 -22.45
CA PHE A 58 13.45 2.22 -22.28
C PHE A 58 14.40 1.22 -21.62
N ALA A 59 13.99 0.60 -20.51
CA ALA A 59 14.78 -0.39 -19.79
C ALA A 59 15.15 -1.60 -20.67
N LEU A 60 14.23 -2.08 -21.50
CA LEU A 60 14.52 -3.14 -22.47
C LEU A 60 15.48 -2.69 -23.58
N GLN A 61 15.45 -1.42 -23.98
CA GLN A 61 16.42 -0.86 -24.92
C GLN A 61 17.83 -0.84 -24.31
N GLU A 62 17.94 -0.40 -23.05
CA GLU A 62 19.20 -0.40 -22.30
C GLU A 62 19.77 -1.82 -22.17
N SER A 63 18.96 -2.78 -21.71
CA SER A 63 19.37 -4.18 -21.57
C SER A 63 19.84 -4.80 -22.90
N LYS A 64 19.16 -4.53 -24.02
CA LYS A 64 19.59 -5.03 -25.35
C LYS A 64 20.89 -4.39 -25.84
N SER A 65 21.18 -3.17 -25.42
CA SER A 65 22.39 -2.46 -25.83
C SER A 65 23.66 -3.06 -25.21
N THR A 66 23.54 -3.68 -24.03
CA THR A 66 24.67 -4.25 -23.29
C THR A 66 24.91 -5.74 -23.59
N PHE A 67 24.00 -6.41 -24.32
CA PHE A 67 24.15 -7.81 -24.72
C PHE A 67 23.58 -8.10 -26.11
N SER A 68 24.47 -8.31 -27.08
CA SER A 68 24.15 -8.64 -28.47
C SER A 68 24.42 -10.08 -28.95
N PRO A 69 25.09 -11.00 -28.23
CA PRO A 69 25.41 -12.33 -28.76
C PRO A 69 24.22 -13.22 -29.14
N TYR A 70 23.05 -13.07 -28.52
CA TYR A 70 21.88 -13.92 -28.78
C TYR A 70 20.59 -13.12 -29.00
N PRO A 71 19.83 -13.40 -30.07
CA PRO A 71 18.53 -12.77 -30.29
C PRO A 71 17.57 -13.03 -29.13
N GLY A 72 16.88 -11.98 -28.67
CA GLY A 72 15.90 -12.07 -27.59
C GLY A 72 16.47 -12.05 -26.18
N PHE A 73 17.79 -11.91 -26.03
CA PHE A 73 18.46 -11.72 -24.74
C PHE A 73 18.91 -10.27 -24.57
N GLY A 74 19.05 -9.85 -23.32
CA GLY A 74 19.61 -8.57 -22.91
C GLY A 74 20.53 -8.77 -21.70
N GLY A 75 21.38 -7.80 -21.42
CA GLY A 75 22.30 -7.77 -20.29
C GLY A 75 21.80 -6.86 -19.18
N VAL A 76 22.61 -6.71 -18.14
CA VAL A 76 22.42 -5.71 -17.08
C VAL A 76 22.67 -4.32 -17.66
N SER A 77 21.94 -3.32 -17.19
CA SER A 77 22.07 -1.95 -17.71
C SER A 77 23.35 -1.28 -17.20
N GLU A 78 23.88 -0.31 -17.95
CA GLU A 78 25.04 0.48 -17.53
C GLU A 78 24.59 1.78 -16.87
N GLN A 79 25.00 2.04 -15.62
CA GLN A 79 24.59 3.24 -14.90
C GLN A 79 25.16 4.53 -15.50
N ASP A 80 26.41 4.51 -15.99
CA ASP A 80 27.09 5.71 -16.47
C ASP A 80 26.31 6.38 -17.61
N CYS A 81 25.97 7.66 -17.44
CA CYS A 81 25.23 8.47 -18.42
C CYS A 81 23.84 7.93 -18.80
N ILE A 82 23.24 7.07 -17.97
CA ILE A 82 21.92 6.50 -18.24
C ILE A 82 20.81 7.56 -18.27
N SER A 83 20.94 8.63 -17.47
CA SER A 83 19.99 9.75 -17.49
C SER A 83 20.00 10.50 -18.81
N ALA A 84 21.15 10.64 -19.46
CA ALA A 84 21.26 11.26 -20.77
C ALA A 84 20.59 10.39 -21.86
N ARG A 85 20.76 9.06 -21.80
CA ARG A 85 20.08 8.12 -22.71
C ARG A 85 18.57 8.12 -22.48
N PHE A 86 18.14 8.19 -21.23
CA PHE A 86 16.74 8.33 -20.85
C PHE A 86 16.12 9.62 -21.41
N LEU A 87 16.80 10.76 -21.27
CA LEU A 87 16.34 12.02 -21.84
C LEU A 87 16.23 11.97 -23.37
N SER A 88 17.22 11.38 -24.05
CA SER A 88 17.15 11.14 -25.50
C SER A 88 15.97 10.25 -25.89
N PHE A 89 15.72 9.18 -25.12
CA PHE A 89 14.55 8.32 -25.34
C PHE A 89 13.24 9.11 -25.17
N CYS A 90 13.15 9.98 -24.18
CA CYS A 90 11.96 10.83 -24.00
C CYS A 90 11.80 11.87 -25.12
N GLU A 91 12.88 12.46 -25.63
CA GLU A 91 12.84 13.37 -26.79
C GLU A 91 12.34 12.66 -28.05
N ASP A 92 12.85 11.47 -28.34
CA ASP A 92 12.45 10.66 -29.50
C ASP A 92 10.98 10.20 -29.43
N ASN A 93 10.40 10.17 -28.23
CA ASN A 93 9.03 9.70 -27.97
C ASN A 93 8.11 10.80 -27.42
N GLU A 94 8.41 12.08 -27.64
CA GLU A 94 7.70 13.21 -27.00
C GLU A 94 6.17 13.21 -27.17
N GLN A 95 5.65 12.59 -28.23
CA GLN A 95 4.21 12.50 -28.54
C GLN A 95 3.54 11.23 -27.97
N VAL A 96 4.27 10.37 -27.27
CA VAL A 96 3.75 9.11 -26.72
C VAL A 96 3.22 9.34 -25.29
N GLU A 97 2.04 8.77 -25.01
CA GLU A 97 1.42 8.80 -23.68
C GLU A 97 2.38 8.25 -22.60
N GLY A 98 2.41 8.90 -21.43
CA GLY A 98 3.33 8.57 -20.34
C GLY A 98 4.72 9.23 -20.40
N ILE A 99 5.23 9.62 -21.58
CA ILE A 99 6.58 10.24 -21.71
C ILE A 99 6.64 11.60 -21.02
N ARG A 100 5.61 12.43 -21.20
CA ARG A 100 5.54 13.73 -20.53
C ARG A 100 5.54 13.58 -19.01
N PHE A 101 4.83 12.58 -18.47
CA PHE A 101 4.83 12.30 -17.04
C PHE A 101 6.22 11.87 -16.56
N LEU A 102 6.90 10.96 -17.27
CA LEU A 102 8.27 10.54 -16.96
C LEU A 102 9.25 11.72 -16.90
N LEU A 103 9.21 12.62 -17.89
CA LEU A 103 10.04 13.83 -17.91
C LEU A 103 9.73 14.75 -16.74
N ASN A 104 8.46 14.99 -16.44
CA ASN A 104 8.06 15.84 -15.32
C ASN A 104 8.48 15.25 -13.97
N ALA A 105 8.34 13.93 -13.80
CA ALA A 105 8.79 13.22 -12.61
C ALA A 105 10.32 13.31 -12.48
N PHE A 106 11.07 13.00 -13.54
CA PHE A 106 12.52 13.12 -13.54
C PHE A 106 12.99 14.55 -13.18
N ASN A 107 12.37 15.57 -13.78
CA ASN A 107 12.68 16.97 -13.47
C ASN A 107 12.38 17.28 -12.00
N TYR A 108 11.19 16.97 -11.50
CA TYR A 108 10.84 17.20 -10.09
C TYR A 108 11.84 16.54 -9.14
N LEU A 109 12.21 15.29 -9.41
CA LEU A 109 13.10 14.51 -8.55
C LEU A 109 14.54 15.02 -8.58
N THR A 110 15.02 15.50 -9.72
CA THR A 110 16.39 16.01 -9.86
C THR A 110 16.53 17.48 -9.48
N THR A 111 15.49 18.30 -9.67
CA THR A 111 15.55 19.76 -9.40
C THR A 111 14.98 20.14 -8.04
N GLU A 112 13.88 19.54 -7.60
CA GLU A 112 13.23 19.89 -6.33
C GLU A 112 13.75 19.03 -5.17
N LEU A 113 14.02 17.74 -5.43
CA LEU A 113 14.56 16.82 -4.42
C LEU A 113 16.08 16.61 -4.52
N PHE A 114 16.73 17.19 -5.52
CA PHE A 114 18.19 17.14 -5.73
C PHE A 114 18.75 15.70 -5.73
N LEU A 115 17.98 14.74 -6.26
CA LEU A 115 18.42 13.36 -6.41
C LEU A 115 19.43 13.23 -7.55
N ASP A 116 20.35 12.28 -7.44
CA ASP A 116 21.29 11.98 -8.51
C ASP A 116 20.55 11.38 -9.72
N ALA A 117 20.74 11.98 -10.89
CA ALA A 117 20.00 11.64 -12.09
C ALA A 117 20.31 10.23 -12.61
N ASP A 118 21.59 9.84 -12.62
CA ASP A 118 22.02 8.54 -13.14
C ASP A 118 21.63 7.44 -12.15
N GLU A 119 21.87 7.63 -10.85
CA GLU A 119 21.46 6.63 -9.85
C GLU A 119 19.92 6.45 -9.81
N LEU A 120 19.15 7.52 -9.98
CA LEU A 120 17.68 7.46 -10.00
C LEU A 120 17.17 6.63 -11.19
N ILE A 121 17.62 6.94 -12.40
CA ILE A 121 17.18 6.23 -13.60
C ILE A 121 17.69 4.79 -13.59
N TYR A 122 18.89 4.55 -13.07
CA TYR A 122 19.41 3.20 -12.91
C TYR A 122 18.55 2.37 -11.95
N GLU A 123 18.17 2.90 -10.78
CA GLU A 123 17.25 2.22 -9.85
C GLU A 123 15.90 1.88 -10.52
N TRP A 124 15.36 2.80 -11.33
CA TRP A 124 14.11 2.58 -12.06
C TRP A 124 14.23 1.50 -13.14
N VAL A 125 15.32 1.49 -13.90
CA VAL A 125 15.57 0.53 -14.98
C VAL A 125 15.76 -0.88 -14.42
N GLU A 126 16.65 -1.07 -13.45
CA GLU A 126 16.86 -2.39 -12.83
C GLU A 126 15.59 -2.85 -12.08
N GLY A 127 14.91 -1.90 -11.43
CA GLY A 127 13.67 -2.16 -10.70
C GLY A 127 12.54 -2.66 -11.59
N ILE A 128 12.36 -2.07 -12.79
CA ILE A 128 11.30 -2.50 -13.71
C ILE A 128 11.65 -3.77 -14.48
N LEU A 129 12.93 -4.02 -14.75
CA LEU A 129 13.39 -5.28 -15.35
C LEU A 129 13.25 -6.44 -14.36
N GLY A 130 13.36 -6.19 -13.06
CA GLY A 130 13.30 -7.22 -12.02
C GLY A 130 14.42 -8.24 -12.17
N ASP A 131 15.58 -7.80 -12.66
CA ASP A 131 16.76 -8.62 -12.94
C ASP A 131 17.70 -8.77 -11.75
N ASN A 132 17.44 -8.04 -10.67
CA ASN A 132 18.15 -8.10 -9.40
C ASN A 132 17.22 -8.30 -8.21
N TYR A 133 17.77 -8.83 -7.11
CA TYR A 133 17.08 -8.80 -5.82
C TYR A 133 16.94 -7.35 -5.32
N PRO A 134 15.83 -7.01 -4.62
CA PRO A 134 15.68 -5.67 -4.03
C PRO A 134 16.78 -5.39 -3.00
N VAL A 135 17.51 -4.30 -3.18
CA VAL A 135 18.56 -3.87 -2.24
C VAL A 135 18.44 -2.37 -1.99
N PRO A 136 18.35 -1.91 -0.73
CA PRO A 136 18.22 -2.70 0.50
C PRO A 136 16.92 -3.53 0.57
N ASP A 137 16.95 -4.66 1.29
CA ASP A 137 15.79 -5.58 1.44
C ASP A 137 14.50 -4.89 1.91
N ARG A 138 14.63 -3.79 2.66
CA ARG A 138 13.52 -3.03 3.23
C ARG A 138 12.78 -2.21 2.16
N MET A 139 13.50 -1.47 1.33
CA MET A 139 12.95 -0.64 0.26
C MET A 139 14.10 -0.06 -0.55
N LEU A 140 13.94 0.06 -1.87
CA LEU A 140 14.90 0.75 -2.73
C LEU A 140 15.07 2.22 -2.31
N LYS A 141 16.28 2.76 -2.46
CA LYS A 141 16.71 4.06 -1.90
C LYS A 141 15.84 5.21 -2.40
N TYR A 142 15.72 5.39 -3.71
CA TYR A 142 14.97 6.51 -4.29
C TYR A 142 13.47 6.29 -4.19
N SER A 143 13.02 5.06 -4.39
CA SER A 143 11.63 4.67 -4.19
C SER A 143 11.13 5.00 -2.77
N GLU A 144 11.96 4.77 -1.75
CA GLU A 144 11.67 5.18 -0.37
C GLU A 144 11.56 6.70 -0.23
N ILE A 145 12.51 7.46 -0.77
CA ILE A 145 12.49 8.94 -0.69
C ILE A 145 11.21 9.49 -1.33
N ILE A 146 10.87 9.00 -2.53
CA ILE A 146 9.68 9.40 -3.28
C ILE A 146 8.40 9.05 -2.51
N SER A 147 8.28 7.81 -2.03
CA SER A 147 7.11 7.34 -1.29
C SER A 147 6.94 8.09 0.02
N ARG A 148 8.05 8.40 0.72
CA ARG A 148 8.04 9.20 1.94
C ARG A 148 7.47 10.59 1.65
N LYS A 149 7.93 11.27 0.60
CA LYS A 149 7.42 12.61 0.24
C LYS A 149 5.92 12.61 -0.05
N TYR A 150 5.44 11.58 -0.74
CA TYR A 150 4.01 11.40 -0.96
C TYR A 150 3.24 11.21 0.36
N ILE A 151 3.70 10.31 1.24
CA ILE A 151 3.05 10.07 2.55
C ILE A 151 3.09 11.32 3.43
N GLU A 152 4.21 12.05 3.45
CA GLU A 152 4.33 13.33 4.16
C GLU A 152 3.28 14.34 3.68
N GLN A 153 3.02 14.40 2.37
CA GLN A 153 2.00 15.29 1.80
C GLN A 153 0.57 14.87 2.13
N GLU A 154 0.24 13.57 1.97
CA GLU A 154 -1.14 13.09 2.09
C GLU A 154 -1.56 12.84 3.54
N MET A 155 -0.62 12.45 4.41
CA MET A 155 -0.88 12.20 5.83
C MET A 155 -0.54 13.42 6.71
N GLY A 156 0.34 14.29 6.25
CA GLY A 156 0.71 15.51 6.97
C GLY A 156 -0.32 16.61 6.78
N HIS A 157 -1.09 16.91 7.82
CA HIS A 157 -1.71 18.24 7.91
C HIS A 157 -0.57 19.28 7.99
N LYS A 158 -0.77 20.50 7.46
CA LYS A 158 0.21 21.62 7.35
C LYS A 158 0.97 22.02 8.65
N SER A 159 0.77 21.31 9.75
CA SER A 159 1.33 21.56 11.08
C SER A 159 2.27 20.42 11.49
N HIS A 160 3.57 20.65 11.29
CA HIS A 160 4.69 20.01 12.00
C HIS A 160 4.72 18.48 11.96
N LEU A 161 5.07 17.93 10.80
CA LEU A 161 5.74 16.63 10.80
C LEU A 161 7.01 16.73 11.67
N PRO A 162 7.39 15.67 12.41
CA PRO A 162 8.64 15.66 13.15
C PRO A 162 9.83 15.97 12.23
N ASP A 163 10.84 16.70 12.73
CA ASP A 163 12.06 17.01 11.97
C ASP A 163 12.80 15.73 11.51
N SER A 164 12.55 14.60 12.17
CA SER A 164 13.12 13.30 11.82
C SER A 164 12.31 12.60 10.72
N HIS A 165 13.01 12.14 9.68
CA HIS A 165 12.42 11.26 8.67
C HIS A 165 12.01 9.91 9.26
N PHE A 166 10.84 9.41 8.87
CA PHE A 166 10.44 8.03 9.14
C PHE A 166 10.97 7.10 8.05
N ASN A 167 11.23 5.84 8.41
CA ASN A 167 11.64 4.80 7.48
C ASN A 167 10.42 4.04 6.96
N LEU A 168 10.47 3.61 5.70
CA LEU A 168 9.40 2.83 5.06
C LEU A 168 9.80 1.37 4.87
N PHE A 169 8.83 0.46 4.94
CA PHE A 169 9.02 -0.93 4.55
C PHE A 169 7.98 -1.25 3.47
N ALA A 170 8.45 -1.53 2.25
CA ALA A 170 7.55 -1.85 1.14
C ALA A 170 7.02 -3.28 1.31
N VAL A 171 5.70 -3.44 1.21
CA VAL A 171 5.00 -4.72 1.46
C VAL A 171 3.85 -4.90 0.47
N GLU A 172 3.30 -6.10 0.39
CA GLU A 172 2.23 -6.52 -0.51
C GLU A 172 0.84 -6.02 -0.07
N GLY A 173 0.74 -4.70 0.13
CA GLY A 173 -0.45 -4.01 0.59
C GLY A 173 -0.69 -4.12 2.10
N GLY A 174 -1.77 -3.46 2.56
CA GLY A 174 -2.09 -3.37 3.99
C GLY A 174 -2.38 -4.72 4.66
N THR A 175 -2.78 -5.74 3.89
CA THR A 175 -2.99 -7.09 4.40
C THR A 175 -1.68 -7.73 4.87
N ALA A 176 -0.63 -7.68 4.03
CA ALA A 176 0.70 -8.17 4.41
C ALA A 176 1.28 -7.33 5.57
N ALA A 177 1.10 -6.01 5.52
CA ALA A 177 1.55 -5.10 6.58
C ALA A 177 1.04 -5.53 7.96
N MET A 178 -0.26 -5.78 8.10
CA MET A 178 -0.86 -6.16 9.39
C MET A 178 -0.33 -7.51 9.90
N VAL A 179 -0.22 -8.51 9.02
CA VAL A 179 0.36 -9.82 9.38
C VAL A 179 1.79 -9.66 9.88
N TYR A 180 2.63 -8.88 9.17
CA TYR A 180 4.02 -8.67 9.56
C TYR A 180 4.15 -7.90 10.87
N ILE A 181 3.34 -6.85 11.08
CA ILE A 181 3.34 -6.06 12.31
C ILE A 181 3.01 -6.94 13.51
N PHE A 182 1.88 -7.66 13.49
CA PHE A 182 1.46 -8.49 14.62
C PHE A 182 2.44 -9.63 14.89
N ASN A 183 2.91 -10.31 13.84
CA ASN A 183 3.91 -11.37 14.00
C ASN A 183 5.22 -10.84 14.57
N THR A 184 5.65 -9.63 14.16
CA THR A 184 6.87 -8.98 14.67
C THR A 184 6.71 -8.57 16.13
N LEU A 185 5.57 -7.97 16.51
CA LEU A 185 5.26 -7.58 17.89
C LEU A 185 5.25 -8.80 18.82
N LYS A 186 4.63 -9.91 18.39
CA LYS A 186 4.63 -11.19 19.12
C LYS A 186 6.03 -11.78 19.24
N THR A 187 6.75 -11.89 18.13
CA THR A 187 8.10 -12.50 18.09
C THR A 187 9.08 -11.74 18.97
N ASN A 188 8.96 -10.42 19.04
CA ASN A 188 9.78 -9.56 19.89
C ASN A 188 9.22 -9.36 21.31
N ARG A 189 8.14 -10.08 21.68
CA ARG A 189 7.50 -10.05 23.01
C ARG A 189 6.99 -8.67 23.44
N LEU A 190 6.72 -7.80 22.48
CA LEU A 190 6.08 -6.50 22.69
C LEU A 190 4.57 -6.66 22.90
N LEU A 191 4.01 -7.74 22.38
CA LEU A 191 2.61 -8.13 22.52
C LEU A 191 2.55 -9.62 22.86
N ASN A 192 2.00 -9.97 24.02
CA ASN A 192 1.93 -11.35 24.52
C ASN A 192 0.47 -11.77 24.71
N SER A 193 0.24 -13.08 24.75
CA SER A 193 -1.09 -13.60 25.05
C SER A 193 -1.63 -13.05 26.38
N GLY A 194 -2.90 -12.63 26.36
CA GLY A 194 -3.59 -11.97 27.48
C GLY A 194 -3.37 -10.46 27.56
N ASP A 195 -2.48 -9.88 26.75
CA ASP A 195 -2.33 -8.42 26.70
C ASP A 195 -3.59 -7.76 26.12
N GLU A 196 -3.88 -6.52 26.56
CA GLU A 196 -5.02 -5.75 26.09
C GLU A 196 -4.64 -4.85 24.90
N ILE A 197 -5.46 -4.88 23.86
CA ILE A 197 -5.33 -4.05 22.65
C ILE A 197 -6.61 -3.23 22.45
N ALA A 198 -6.47 -1.91 22.35
CA ALA A 198 -7.57 -1.03 22.01
C ALA A 198 -7.80 -1.01 20.50
N ILE A 199 -9.05 -1.10 20.06
CA ILE A 199 -9.42 -1.09 18.64
C ILE A 199 -10.56 -0.09 18.43
N GLY A 200 -10.35 0.88 17.55
CA GLY A 200 -11.42 1.76 17.08
C GLY A 200 -12.52 0.95 16.40
N ALA A 201 -13.76 1.10 16.85
CA ALA A 201 -14.91 0.36 16.35
C ALA A 201 -16.08 1.31 16.03
N PRO A 202 -16.93 1.02 15.04
CA PRO A 202 -16.91 -0.17 14.19
C PRO A 202 -15.77 -0.14 13.16
N VAL A 203 -15.13 -1.29 12.95
CA VAL A 203 -14.06 -1.48 11.97
C VAL A 203 -14.27 -2.79 11.21
N PHE A 204 -13.58 -2.94 10.09
CA PHE A 204 -13.65 -4.13 9.26
C PHE A 204 -13.27 -5.41 10.03
N THR A 205 -14.12 -6.44 9.93
CA THR A 205 -14.13 -7.64 10.79
C THR A 205 -12.78 -8.35 10.97
N PRO A 206 -11.93 -8.50 9.94
CA PRO A 206 -10.61 -9.11 10.13
C PRO A 206 -9.72 -8.42 11.17
N TYR A 207 -9.89 -7.11 11.42
CA TYR A 207 -9.15 -6.42 12.47
C TYR A 207 -9.70 -6.70 13.88
N LEU A 208 -10.98 -7.09 14.00
CA LEU A 208 -11.57 -7.52 15.27
C LEU A 208 -11.22 -8.98 15.60
N GLU A 209 -11.06 -9.83 14.59
CA GLU A 209 -10.81 -11.27 14.76
C GLU A 209 -9.33 -11.61 14.93
N MET A 210 -8.45 -10.90 14.22
CA MET A 210 -7.02 -11.20 14.25
C MET A 210 -6.43 -11.20 15.67
N PRO A 211 -6.78 -10.26 16.57
CA PRO A 211 -6.34 -10.30 17.97
C PRO A 211 -6.80 -11.54 18.75
N GLU A 212 -7.94 -12.12 18.39
CA GLU A 212 -8.56 -13.26 19.07
C GLU A 212 -8.03 -14.62 18.59
N LEU A 213 -7.32 -14.66 17.45
CA LEU A 213 -6.72 -15.89 16.94
C LEU A 213 -5.84 -16.52 18.02
N GLU A 214 -5.87 -17.85 18.13
CA GLU A 214 -5.14 -18.61 19.16
C GLU A 214 -3.64 -18.26 19.20
N ASP A 215 -3.07 -17.92 18.04
CA ASP A 215 -1.69 -17.46 17.92
C ASP A 215 -1.40 -16.15 18.68
N TYR A 216 -2.37 -15.25 18.84
CA TYR A 216 -2.18 -13.98 19.55
C TYR A 216 -2.88 -14.01 20.92
N ASN A 217 -4.13 -14.49 20.97
CA ASN A 217 -4.96 -14.63 22.16
C ASN A 217 -4.92 -13.37 23.03
N LEU A 218 -5.26 -12.23 22.41
CA LEU A 218 -5.27 -10.89 23.02
C LEU A 218 -6.68 -10.54 23.50
N ASN A 219 -6.74 -9.67 24.51
CA ASN A 219 -8.00 -9.12 25.00
C ASN A 219 -8.29 -7.81 24.24
N LYS A 220 -9.33 -7.81 23.40
CA LYS A 220 -9.73 -6.58 22.69
C LYS A 220 -10.52 -5.64 23.61
N VAL A 221 -10.21 -4.35 23.52
CA VAL A 221 -10.96 -3.26 24.14
C VAL A 221 -11.49 -2.38 23.01
N GLU A 222 -12.79 -2.47 22.74
CA GLU A 222 -13.41 -1.67 21.68
C GLU A 222 -13.59 -0.21 22.11
N ILE A 223 -13.12 0.70 21.26
CA ILE A 223 -13.26 2.15 21.38
C ILE A 223 -14.32 2.58 20.37
N MET A 224 -15.55 2.74 20.84
CA MET A 224 -16.73 2.87 20.01
C MET A 224 -16.93 4.29 19.49
N SER A 225 -17.19 4.43 18.20
CA SER A 225 -17.86 5.59 17.61
C SER A 225 -19.30 5.21 17.30
N THR A 226 -20.23 6.16 17.50
CA THR A 226 -21.66 5.89 17.35
C THR A 226 -22.30 6.86 16.35
N GLU A 227 -23.49 6.51 15.87
CA GLU A 227 -24.22 7.38 14.95
C GLU A 227 -24.59 8.71 15.61
N GLU A 228 -24.91 8.70 16.91
CA GLU A 228 -25.26 9.91 17.68
C GLU A 228 -24.09 10.90 17.78
N SER A 229 -22.85 10.40 17.75
CA SER A 229 -21.64 11.22 17.71
C SER A 229 -21.17 11.51 16.28
N TYR A 230 -21.99 11.26 15.26
CA TYR A 230 -21.61 11.35 13.84
C TYR A 230 -20.34 10.55 13.53
N TRP A 231 -20.20 9.37 14.14
CA TRP A 231 -19.04 8.49 14.04
C TRP A 231 -17.73 9.11 14.56
N GLN A 232 -17.80 10.17 15.35
CA GLN A 232 -16.69 10.63 16.17
C GLN A 232 -16.55 9.75 17.42
N ILE A 233 -15.32 9.57 17.90
CA ILE A 233 -15.09 8.86 19.16
C ILE A 233 -15.37 9.84 20.31
N PRO A 234 -16.35 9.58 21.19
CA PRO A 234 -16.63 10.46 22.32
C PRO A 234 -15.52 10.40 23.36
N ASP A 235 -15.36 11.47 24.15
CA ASP A 235 -14.34 11.55 25.20
C ASP A 235 -14.39 10.35 26.15
N SER A 236 -15.59 9.89 26.52
CA SER A 236 -15.77 8.73 27.41
C SER A 236 -15.14 7.44 26.88
N GLU A 237 -15.08 7.28 25.56
CA GLU A 237 -14.46 6.13 24.91
C GLU A 237 -12.94 6.33 24.81
N LEU A 238 -12.47 7.56 24.55
CA LEU A 238 -11.04 7.89 24.59
C LEU A 238 -10.44 7.73 26.00
N GLU A 239 -11.21 8.00 27.06
CA GLU A 239 -10.77 7.81 28.44
C GLU A 239 -10.36 6.36 28.75
N LYS A 240 -10.91 5.36 28.04
CA LYS A 240 -10.50 3.96 28.18
C LYS A 240 -9.01 3.76 27.89
N LEU A 241 -8.45 4.54 26.95
CA LEU A 241 -7.03 4.47 26.56
C LEU A 241 -6.07 4.85 27.69
N LYS A 242 -6.56 5.46 28.77
CA LYS A 242 -5.75 5.78 29.95
C LYS A 242 -5.52 4.56 30.85
N ASP A 243 -6.19 3.43 30.62
CA ASP A 243 -5.92 2.19 31.35
C ASP A 243 -4.49 1.70 31.02
N PRO A 244 -3.58 1.62 32.00
CA PRO A 244 -2.20 1.18 31.78
C PRO A 244 -2.08 -0.29 31.35
N LYS A 245 -3.17 -1.07 31.41
CA LYS A 245 -3.20 -2.44 30.87
C LYS A 245 -3.25 -2.48 29.34
N ILE A 246 -3.77 -1.43 28.70
CA ILE A 246 -3.81 -1.31 27.24
C ILE A 246 -2.38 -1.06 26.75
N LYS A 247 -1.82 -2.04 26.06
CA LYS A 247 -0.43 -1.97 25.57
C LYS A 247 -0.31 -1.45 24.14
N HIS A 248 -1.39 -1.52 23.37
CA HIS A 248 -1.40 -1.14 21.97
C HIS A 248 -2.77 -0.59 21.56
N SER A 249 -2.78 0.31 20.59
CA SER A 249 -4.00 0.88 20.01
C SER A 249 -3.95 0.76 18.48
N SER A 250 -5.01 0.21 17.90
CA SER A 250 -5.22 0.11 16.45
C SER A 250 -6.43 0.94 16.05
N TRP A 251 -6.32 1.73 14.99
CA TRP A 251 -7.35 2.66 14.51
C TRP A 251 -7.73 2.36 13.06
#